data_AF-A0A6J1CQ41-F1
#
_entry.id   AF-A0A6J1CQ41-F1
#
_cell.length_a   1.000
_cell.length_b   1.000
_cell.length_c   1.000
_cell.angle_alpha   90.00
_cell.angle_beta   90.00
_cell.angle_gamma   90.00
#
_symmetry.space_group_name_H-M   'P 1'
#
loop_
_entity.id
_entity.type
_entity.pdbx_description
1 polymer ?
#
loop_
_entity_poly.entity_id
_entity_poly.type
_entity_poly.pdbx_seq_one_letter_code
_entity_poly.pdbx_strand_id
1 'polypeptide(L)'
;MMGRNREILIVLLNVIIMMMVFGGGGANFQMFQMVQQWPPAYCATFPNDCNTALAQATTRFTIHGYWPSLDNGDLVTHCTTHQLTLEEITNETAGLDREWITFQKGWNNFQFWSTQWSKHGTCSGLTPALYFAAALALKQQYDLYAILGTLAPTTSFTKKVDLRQLQRAIYSRTVTEPAFRCSFGEITEVVLCVSPGTAVTLYGPLQNCSDDVTLKTCSFNRTYFWSPQRPPTHRTAPSLVASSLFGVPLRLTWAFVAVILLFLVAARGKLLQIFHHMRGKLLQIFPNMRTARADPVKED
;
A
#
# COMPACT_ATOMS: atom_id res chain seq x y z
N MET A 1 43.18 39.67 26.22
CA MET A 1 41.80 39.35 25.77
C MET A 1 41.74 38.59 24.43
N MET A 2 42.82 38.54 23.62
CA MET A 2 42.86 37.81 22.33
C MET A 2 42.86 36.28 22.42
N GLY A 3 43.43 35.68 23.47
CA GLY A 3 43.54 34.22 23.59
C GLY A 3 42.21 33.50 23.85
N ARG A 4 41.33 34.07 24.68
CA ARG A 4 40.04 33.46 25.04
C ARG A 4 39.10 33.32 23.83
N ASN A 5 39.15 34.28 22.91
CA ASN A 5 38.33 34.25 21.70
C ASN A 5 38.84 33.22 20.68
N ARG A 6 40.15 32.94 20.66
CA ARG A 6 40.76 31.92 19.80
C ARG A 6 40.39 30.51 20.27
N GLU A 7 40.42 30.25 21.58
CA GLU A 7 40.02 28.95 22.14
C GLU A 7 38.53 28.67 21.92
N ILE A 8 37.66 29.68 22.08
CA ILE A 8 36.22 29.55 21.78
C ILE A 8 35.99 29.23 20.31
N LEU A 9 36.71 29.91 19.40
CA LEU A 9 36.60 29.68 17.96
C LEU A 9 37.05 28.26 17.58
N ILE A 10 38.15 27.77 18.18
CA ILE A 10 38.64 26.41 17.97
C ILE A 10 37.62 25.38 18.48
N VAL A 11 37.03 25.58 19.65
CA VAL A 11 36.00 24.67 20.18
C VAL A 11 34.77 24.66 19.28
N LEU A 12 34.29 25.83 18.82
CA LEU A 12 33.15 25.92 17.90
C LEU A 12 33.44 25.25 16.55
N LEU A 13 34.64 25.46 15.97
CA LEU A 13 35.06 24.79 14.75
C LEU A 13 35.13 23.28 14.91
N ASN A 14 35.68 22.77 16.02
CA ASN A 14 35.73 21.34 16.27
C ASN A 14 34.33 20.73 16.49
N VAL A 15 33.42 21.45 17.16
CA VAL A 15 32.02 21.05 17.30
C VAL A 15 31.32 21.03 15.93
N ILE A 16 31.53 22.02 15.07
CA ILE A 16 30.96 22.09 13.72
C ILE A 16 31.52 20.96 12.84
N ILE A 17 32.83 20.73 12.87
CA ILE A 17 33.50 19.64 12.14
C ILE A 17 32.98 18.29 12.65
N MET A 18 32.79 18.14 13.97
CA MET A 18 32.16 16.95 14.56
C MET A 18 30.73 16.78 14.04
N MET A 19 29.90 17.82 14.01
CA MET A 19 28.55 17.72 13.41
C MET A 19 28.57 17.33 11.92
N MET A 20 29.57 17.77 11.15
CA MET A 20 29.70 17.42 9.73
C MET A 20 30.24 15.99 9.51
N VAL A 21 31.14 15.51 10.36
CA VAL A 21 31.75 14.16 10.27
C VAL A 21 30.80 13.07 10.79
N PHE A 22 29.90 13.40 11.73
CA PHE A 22 28.86 12.50 12.25
C PHE A 22 27.51 12.63 11.52
N GLY A 23 27.43 13.42 10.45
CA GLY A 23 26.29 13.44 9.52
C GLY A 23 26.26 12.15 8.70
N GLY A 24 25.86 11.04 9.35
CA GLY A 24 25.74 9.74 8.71
C GLY A 24 24.89 9.83 7.46
N GLY A 25 25.39 9.24 6.36
CA GLY A 25 24.64 9.05 5.12
C GLY A 25 23.45 8.10 5.33
N GLY A 26 22.43 8.60 6.03
CA GLY A 26 21.09 8.02 6.08
C GLY A 26 20.33 8.42 4.83
N ALA A 27 19.32 7.63 4.48
CA ALA A 27 18.48 7.91 3.31
C ALA A 27 17.93 9.35 3.37
N ASN A 28 18.08 10.10 2.27
CA ASN A 28 17.58 11.47 2.17
C ASN A 28 16.05 11.46 2.05
N PHE A 29 15.34 11.59 3.16
CA PHE A 29 13.90 11.84 3.18
C PHE A 29 13.61 13.13 3.96
N GLN A 30 12.53 13.81 3.62
CA GLN A 30 12.15 15.09 4.24
C GLN A 30 11.02 14.93 5.26
N MET A 31 10.24 13.85 5.15
CA MET A 31 9.11 13.61 6.04
C MET A 31 8.74 12.13 6.12
N PHE A 32 7.95 11.78 7.13
CA PHE A 32 7.27 10.49 7.22
C PHE A 32 5.79 10.63 6.85
N GLN A 33 5.27 9.67 6.07
CA GLN A 33 3.84 9.44 5.92
C GLN A 33 3.39 8.41 6.96
N MET A 34 2.67 8.87 7.98
CA MET A 34 1.96 8.00 8.93
C MET A 34 0.62 7.60 8.31
N VAL A 35 0.61 6.39 7.73
CA VAL A 35 -0.50 5.88 6.92
C VAL A 35 -1.38 5.00 7.78
N GLN A 36 -2.63 5.42 7.93
CA GLN A 36 -3.67 4.66 8.62
C GLN A 36 -4.70 4.16 7.61
N GLN A 37 -4.96 2.85 7.64
CA GLN A 37 -5.90 2.19 6.73
C GLN A 37 -7.24 1.92 7.41
N TRP A 38 -8.29 1.95 6.60
CA TRP A 38 -9.61 1.50 7.00
C TRP A 38 -9.82 0.02 6.64
N PRO A 39 -9.98 -0.90 7.62
CA PRO A 39 -9.95 -2.33 7.34
C PRO A 39 -11.01 -2.82 6.34
N PRO A 40 -12.29 -2.41 6.43
CA PRO A 40 -13.27 -2.75 5.40
C PRO A 40 -12.90 -2.31 3.98
N ALA A 41 -12.21 -1.17 3.84
CA ALA A 41 -11.80 -0.65 2.52
C ALA A 41 -10.63 -1.45 1.92
N TYR A 42 -9.74 -1.98 2.76
CA TYR A 42 -8.73 -2.95 2.32
C TYR A 42 -9.41 -4.17 1.68
N CYS A 43 -10.41 -4.78 2.33
CA CYS A 43 -11.13 -5.91 1.77
C CYS A 43 -11.96 -5.57 0.52
N ALA A 44 -12.49 -4.34 0.43
CA ALA A 44 -13.16 -3.90 -0.79
C ALA A 44 -12.19 -3.82 -1.98
N THR A 45 -10.93 -3.45 -1.72
CA THR A 45 -9.87 -3.40 -2.73
C THR A 45 -9.33 -4.79 -3.09
N PHE A 46 -9.23 -5.69 -2.12
CA PHE A 46 -8.64 -7.03 -2.27
C PHE A 46 -9.61 -8.14 -1.83
N PRO A 47 -10.76 -8.33 -2.51
CA PRO A 47 -11.83 -9.21 -2.01
C PRO A 47 -11.45 -10.69 -1.90
N ASN A 48 -10.50 -11.15 -2.72
CA ASN A 48 -10.06 -12.55 -2.73
C ASN A 48 -8.92 -12.84 -1.72
N ASP A 49 -8.17 -11.81 -1.33
CA ASP A 49 -6.96 -11.92 -0.51
C ASP A 49 -7.11 -11.26 0.86
N CYS A 50 -8.36 -10.99 1.28
CA CYS A 50 -8.65 -10.37 2.57
C CYS A 50 -9.24 -11.35 3.59
N ASN A 51 -8.89 -11.15 4.87
CA ASN A 51 -9.63 -11.69 6.00
C ASN A 51 -10.82 -10.78 6.35
N THR A 52 -11.91 -10.95 5.60
CA THR A 52 -13.13 -10.15 5.72
C THR A 52 -13.75 -10.16 7.12
N ALA A 53 -13.70 -11.28 7.84
CA ALA A 53 -14.25 -11.37 9.18
C ALA A 53 -13.47 -10.48 10.17
N LEU A 54 -12.15 -10.52 10.11
CA LEU A 54 -11.28 -9.68 10.94
C LEU A 54 -11.44 -8.19 10.60
N ALA A 55 -11.47 -7.84 9.31
CA ALA A 55 -11.65 -6.47 8.87
C ALA A 55 -13.00 -5.88 9.32
N GLN A 56 -14.08 -6.67 9.28
CA GLN A 56 -15.40 -6.22 9.75
C GLN A 56 -15.48 -6.11 11.28
N ALA A 57 -14.78 -6.98 12.00
CA ALA A 57 -14.70 -6.91 13.47
C ALA A 57 -13.83 -5.74 13.97
N THR A 58 -12.97 -5.18 13.13
CA THR A 58 -12.06 -4.08 13.49
C THR A 58 -12.76 -2.74 13.25
N THR A 59 -13.24 -2.12 14.33
CA THR A 59 -14.09 -0.92 14.27
C THR A 59 -13.33 0.41 14.32
N ARG A 60 -12.04 0.42 13.96
CA ARG A 60 -11.15 1.58 14.02
C ARG A 60 -10.13 1.56 12.89
N PHE A 61 -9.51 2.71 12.64
CA PHE A 61 -8.32 2.76 11.79
C PHE A 61 -7.18 1.95 12.43
N THR A 62 -6.40 1.31 11.57
CA THR A 62 -5.16 0.60 11.95
C THR A 62 -4.00 1.18 11.16
N ILE A 63 -2.80 1.00 11.67
CA ILE A 63 -1.58 1.41 10.99
C ILE A 63 -1.39 0.51 9.76
N HIS A 64 -1.16 1.12 8.61
CA HIS A 64 -0.56 0.44 7.46
C HIS A 64 0.95 0.66 7.48
N GLY A 65 1.38 1.91 7.73
CA GLY A 65 2.74 2.33 7.44
C GLY A 65 3.22 3.54 8.20
N TYR A 66 4.54 3.63 8.41
CA TYR A 66 5.23 4.85 8.79
C TYR A 66 6.40 5.07 7.83
N TRP A 67 6.16 5.78 6.74
CA TRP A 67 7.05 5.68 5.56
C TRP A 67 7.88 6.94 5.34
N PRO A 68 9.22 6.85 5.33
CA PRO A 68 10.08 7.89 4.80
C PRO A 68 9.65 8.31 3.39
N SER A 69 9.56 9.62 3.16
CA SER A 69 9.12 10.19 1.89
C SER A 69 9.75 11.55 1.60
N LEU A 70 9.77 11.90 0.32
CA LEU A 70 10.16 13.20 -0.18
C LEU A 70 8.98 14.19 -0.09
N ASP A 71 9.27 15.49 -0.23
CA ASP A 71 8.25 16.55 -0.16
C ASP A 71 7.14 16.41 -1.22
N ASN A 72 7.44 15.83 -2.39
CA ASN A 72 6.46 15.51 -3.44
C ASN A 72 5.63 14.23 -3.13
N GLY A 73 5.80 13.67 -1.94
CA GLY A 73 5.10 12.47 -1.48
C GLY A 73 5.63 11.15 -2.04
N ASP A 74 6.75 11.15 -2.76
CA ASP A 74 7.39 9.90 -3.21
C ASP A 74 8.02 9.17 -2.04
N LEU A 75 7.84 7.86 -1.97
CA LEU A 75 8.33 7.04 -0.87
C LEU A 75 9.78 6.64 -1.11
N VAL A 76 10.59 6.73 -0.05
CA VAL A 76 11.94 6.19 -0.04
C VAL A 76 11.86 4.74 0.44
N THR A 77 12.43 3.80 -0.33
CA THR A 77 12.25 2.36 -0.05
C THR A 77 13.52 1.54 -0.23
N HIS A 78 13.57 0.38 0.44
CA HIS A 78 14.61 -0.65 0.33
C HIS A 78 16.04 -0.11 0.52
N CYS A 79 16.28 0.67 1.58
CA CYS A 79 17.56 1.35 1.76
C CYS A 79 18.67 0.43 2.30
N THR A 80 18.31 -0.65 2.99
CA THR A 80 19.25 -1.67 3.45
C THR A 80 18.64 -3.06 3.32
N THR A 81 19.45 -4.09 3.50
CA THR A 81 19.02 -5.50 3.47
C THR A 81 18.61 -6.04 4.85
N HIS A 82 18.54 -5.18 5.88
CA HIS A 82 18.24 -5.58 7.25
C HIS A 82 16.86 -6.24 7.36
N GLN A 83 16.84 -7.47 7.88
CA GLN A 83 15.62 -8.21 8.15
C GLN A 83 15.19 -8.04 9.60
N LEU A 84 13.91 -7.76 9.82
CA LEU A 84 13.35 -7.61 11.15
C LEU A 84 13.34 -8.96 11.89
N THR A 85 13.74 -8.96 13.16
CA THR A 85 13.53 -10.07 14.09
C THR A 85 12.53 -9.68 15.18
N LEU A 86 11.88 -10.67 15.81
CA LEU A 86 10.95 -10.41 16.93
C LEU A 86 11.66 -9.85 18.18
N GLU A 87 12.92 -10.25 18.41
CA GLU A 87 13.70 -9.80 19.57
C GLU A 87 13.87 -8.28 19.56
N GLU A 88 14.10 -7.69 18.39
CA GLU A 88 14.28 -6.25 18.21
C GLU A 88 13.03 -5.40 18.50
N ILE A 89 11.85 -6.02 18.58
CA ILE A 89 10.56 -5.33 18.78
C ILE A 89 9.71 -5.97 19.88
N THR A 90 10.35 -6.69 20.81
CA THR A 90 9.64 -7.46 21.85
C THR A 90 8.72 -6.56 22.68
N ASN A 91 9.15 -5.34 23.00
CA ASN A 91 8.37 -4.39 23.80
C ASN A 91 7.19 -3.80 23.02
N GLU A 92 7.32 -3.67 21.70
CA GLU A 92 6.34 -3.04 20.82
C GLU A 92 5.28 -4.04 20.33
N THR A 93 5.58 -5.34 20.36
CA THR A 93 4.75 -6.42 19.78
C THR A 93 3.29 -6.36 20.24
N ALA A 94 3.02 -6.17 21.53
CA ALA A 94 1.64 -6.08 22.03
C ALA A 94 0.88 -4.84 21.54
N GLY A 95 1.59 -3.74 21.27
CA GLY A 95 1.02 -2.56 20.61
C GLY A 95 0.75 -2.83 19.14
N LEU A 96 1.71 -3.44 18.45
CA LEU A 96 1.62 -3.77 17.03
C LEU A 96 0.50 -4.77 16.72
N ASP A 97 0.31 -5.79 17.56
CA ASP A 97 -0.79 -6.75 17.39
C ASP A 97 -2.17 -6.12 17.52
N ARG A 98 -2.28 -5.02 18.26
CA ARG A 98 -3.54 -4.29 18.42
C ARG A 98 -3.76 -3.27 17.31
N GLU A 99 -2.71 -2.54 16.93
CA GLU A 99 -2.85 -1.34 16.10
C GLU A 99 -2.32 -1.48 14.67
N TRP A 100 -1.41 -2.42 14.39
CA TRP A 100 -0.76 -2.61 13.09
C TRP A 100 -1.07 -4.01 12.52
N ILE A 101 -2.36 -4.28 12.34
CA ILE A 101 -2.88 -5.61 11.98
C ILE A 101 -2.77 -5.86 10.48
N THR A 102 -2.43 -7.10 10.07
CA THR A 102 -2.62 -7.53 8.68
C THR A 102 -4.05 -8.00 8.44
N PHE A 103 -4.63 -7.56 7.32
CA PHE A 103 -5.89 -8.10 6.81
C PHE A 103 -5.68 -9.03 5.63
N GLN A 104 -4.43 -9.30 5.25
CA GLN A 104 -4.13 -10.23 4.16
C GLN A 104 -4.40 -11.66 4.61
N LYS A 105 -5.16 -12.40 3.80
CA LYS A 105 -5.51 -13.79 4.06
C LYS A 105 -4.26 -14.65 4.04
N GLY A 106 -4.09 -15.47 5.09
CA GLY A 106 -2.95 -16.39 5.22
C GLY A 106 -1.66 -15.76 5.73
N TRP A 107 -1.65 -14.45 6.04
CA TRP A 107 -0.52 -13.77 6.65
C TRP A 107 -0.74 -13.59 8.15
N ASN A 108 0.35 -13.64 8.92
CA ASN A 108 0.38 -13.16 10.30
C ASN A 108 0.91 -11.72 10.36
N ASN A 109 0.71 -11.06 11.50
CA ASN A 109 1.10 -9.66 11.68
C ASN A 109 2.62 -9.46 11.52
N PHE A 110 3.45 -10.37 12.05
CA PHE A 110 4.91 -10.24 11.96
C PHE A 110 5.42 -10.27 10.51
N GLN A 111 4.84 -11.09 9.63
CA GLN A 111 5.16 -11.08 8.19
C GLN A 111 4.85 -9.72 7.57
N PHE A 112 3.76 -9.09 7.99
CA PHE A 112 3.40 -7.75 7.54
C PHE A 112 4.37 -6.70 8.07
N TRP A 113 4.67 -6.70 9.38
CA TRP A 113 5.65 -5.77 9.98
C TRP A 113 7.03 -5.91 9.37
N SER A 114 7.49 -7.15 9.13
CA SER A 114 8.77 -7.44 8.48
C SER A 114 8.82 -6.85 7.06
N THR A 115 7.72 -6.96 6.31
CA THR A 115 7.60 -6.32 4.98
C THR A 115 7.65 -4.80 5.07
N GLN A 116 6.94 -4.20 6.04
CA GLN A 116 6.95 -2.76 6.27
C GLN A 116 8.33 -2.26 6.69
N TRP A 117 9.03 -3.00 7.55
CA TRP A 117 10.38 -2.70 7.97
C TRP A 117 11.37 -2.76 6.79
N SER A 118 11.46 -3.92 6.12
CA SER A 118 12.40 -4.14 5.01
C SER A 118 12.24 -3.09 3.91
N LYS A 119 10.98 -2.80 3.55
CA LYS A 119 10.65 -1.84 2.49
C LYS A 119 10.81 -0.38 2.93
N HIS A 120 10.40 0.00 4.13
CA HIS A 120 10.30 1.41 4.54
C HIS A 120 11.09 1.74 5.81
N GLY A 121 11.02 0.89 6.84
CA GLY A 121 11.71 1.09 8.10
C GLY A 121 13.24 1.20 7.95
N THR A 122 13.84 0.43 7.05
CA THR A 122 15.28 0.48 6.74
C THR A 122 15.74 1.85 6.23
N CYS A 123 14.83 2.69 5.73
CA CYS A 123 15.11 4.04 5.25
C CYS A 123 14.93 5.12 6.33
N SER A 124 14.41 4.77 7.50
CA SER A 124 13.99 5.77 8.51
C SER A 124 15.14 6.39 9.30
N GLY A 125 16.33 5.78 9.29
CA GLY A 125 17.43 6.13 10.20
C GLY A 125 17.18 5.74 11.66
N LEU A 126 16.08 5.05 11.96
CA LEU A 126 15.72 4.56 13.30
C LEU A 126 16.09 3.07 13.44
N THR A 127 16.26 2.62 14.68
CA THR A 127 16.24 1.19 14.99
C THR A 127 14.82 0.62 14.82
N PRO A 128 14.64 -0.70 14.65
CA PRO A 128 13.31 -1.30 14.56
C PRO A 128 12.39 -0.90 15.72
N ALA A 129 12.84 -1.05 16.97
CA ALA A 129 12.08 -0.66 18.15
C ALA A 129 11.57 0.78 18.06
N LEU A 130 12.46 1.75 17.75
CA LEU A 130 12.09 3.16 17.67
C LEU A 130 11.14 3.45 16.50
N TYR A 131 11.34 2.81 15.35
CA TYR A 131 10.45 2.94 14.19
C TYR A 131 9.02 2.52 14.52
N PHE A 132 8.86 1.36 15.14
CA PHE A 132 7.55 0.84 15.52
C PHE A 132 6.94 1.62 16.69
N ALA A 133 7.75 2.00 17.70
CA ALA A 133 7.30 2.83 18.81
C ALA A 133 6.80 4.20 18.35
N ALA A 134 7.48 4.84 17.39
CA ALA A 134 7.06 6.12 16.80
C ALA A 134 5.67 6.02 16.16
N ALA A 135 5.47 5.00 15.32
CA ALA A 135 4.20 4.77 14.65
C ALA A 135 3.05 4.50 15.65
N LEU A 136 3.31 3.68 16.67
CA LEU A 136 2.34 3.39 17.74
C LEU A 136 1.98 4.65 18.54
N ALA A 137 2.97 5.47 18.89
CA ALA A 137 2.75 6.72 19.62
C ALA A 137 1.92 7.72 18.80
N LEU A 138 2.23 7.88 17.51
CA LEU A 138 1.44 8.72 16.58
C LEU A 138 0.01 8.20 16.44
N LYS A 139 -0.18 6.88 16.31
CA LYS A 139 -1.51 6.26 16.23
C LYS A 139 -2.33 6.48 17.50
N GLN A 140 -1.70 6.43 18.66
CA GLN A 140 -2.36 6.69 19.94
C GLN A 140 -2.73 8.18 20.09
N GLN A 141 -1.83 9.08 19.70
CA GLN A 141 -2.06 10.52 19.81
C GLN A 141 -3.14 11.03 18.85
N TYR A 142 -3.19 10.50 17.63
CA TYR A 142 -4.09 10.93 16.57
C TYR A 142 -5.06 9.82 16.17
N ASP A 143 -6.04 9.56 17.04
CA ASP A 143 -7.16 8.67 16.73
C ASP A 143 -8.07 9.30 15.66
N LEU A 144 -7.82 8.94 14.41
CA LEU A 144 -8.58 9.44 13.27
C LEU A 144 -10.07 9.10 13.32
N TYR A 145 -10.45 7.97 13.94
CA TYR A 145 -11.86 7.63 14.05
C TYR A 145 -12.57 8.62 14.97
N ALA A 146 -11.97 8.90 16.14
CA ALA A 146 -12.48 9.89 17.08
C ALA A 146 -12.46 11.31 16.50
N ILE A 147 -11.38 11.69 15.79
CA ILE A 147 -11.24 13.02 15.16
C ILE A 147 -12.33 13.23 14.10
N LEU A 148 -12.59 12.23 13.25
CA LEU A 148 -13.59 12.34 12.18
C LEU A 148 -15.03 12.30 12.71
N GLY A 149 -15.28 11.68 13.86
CA GLY A 149 -16.60 11.64 14.49
C GLY A 149 -17.69 11.15 13.54
N THR A 150 -18.71 11.97 13.28
CA THR A 150 -19.82 11.61 12.38
C THR A 150 -19.42 11.49 10.91
N LEU A 151 -18.22 11.95 10.52
CA LEU A 151 -17.67 11.80 9.18
C LEU A 151 -16.91 10.49 8.99
N ALA A 152 -16.57 9.80 10.08
CA ALA A 152 -15.93 8.49 10.02
C ALA A 152 -16.83 7.49 9.27
N PRO A 153 -16.25 6.37 8.77
CA PRO A 153 -17.02 5.31 8.13
C PRO A 153 -18.12 4.81 9.05
N THR A 154 -19.33 4.69 8.51
CA THR A 154 -20.52 4.21 9.24
C THR A 154 -20.96 2.86 8.69
N THR A 155 -22.12 2.35 9.13
CA THR A 155 -22.74 1.15 8.56
C THR A 155 -23.50 1.41 7.25
N SER A 156 -23.51 2.66 6.77
CA SER A 156 -24.23 3.03 5.54
C SER A 156 -23.43 2.71 4.28
N PHE A 157 -24.04 1.96 3.38
CA PHE A 157 -23.48 1.58 2.07
C PHE A 157 -23.64 2.66 1.00
N THR A 158 -24.43 3.71 1.26
CA THR A 158 -24.75 4.76 0.28
C THR A 158 -24.13 6.10 0.61
N LYS A 159 -23.60 6.27 1.82
CA LYS A 159 -22.98 7.52 2.26
C LYS A 159 -21.71 7.77 1.45
N LYS A 160 -21.69 8.90 0.76
CA LYS A 160 -20.47 9.44 0.15
C LYS A 160 -19.95 10.61 0.98
N VAL A 161 -18.63 10.77 0.99
CA VAL A 161 -17.93 11.84 1.69
C VAL A 161 -17.08 12.65 0.72
N ASP A 162 -16.97 13.95 1.00
CA ASP A 162 -16.12 14.89 0.28
C ASP A 162 -14.76 14.99 0.98
N LEU A 163 -13.66 14.95 0.22
CA LEU A 163 -12.32 14.97 0.81
C LEU A 163 -12.01 16.28 1.52
N ARG A 164 -12.53 17.43 1.05
CA ARG A 164 -12.32 18.72 1.73
C ARG A 164 -13.07 18.77 3.06
N GLN A 165 -14.21 18.10 3.18
CA GLN A 165 -14.91 17.96 4.45
C GLN A 165 -14.08 17.16 5.47
N LEU A 166 -13.49 16.03 5.04
CA LEU A 166 -12.62 15.22 5.90
C LEU A 166 -11.35 15.98 6.30
N GLN A 167 -10.75 16.66 5.33
CA GLN A 167 -9.56 17.50 5.53
C GLN A 167 -9.79 18.54 6.61
N ARG A 168 -10.89 19.31 6.54
CA ARG A 168 -11.24 20.31 7.57
C ARG A 168 -11.44 19.69 8.95
N ALA A 169 -12.09 18.53 9.03
CA ALA A 169 -12.34 17.87 10.30
C ALA A 169 -11.03 17.44 10.97
N ILE A 170 -10.10 16.86 10.20
CA ILE A 170 -8.78 16.47 10.70
C ILE A 170 -7.96 17.71 11.06
N TYR A 171 -7.89 18.70 10.17
CA TYR A 171 -7.19 19.97 10.39
C TYR A 171 -7.63 20.67 11.69
N SER A 172 -8.93 20.62 12.03
CA SER A 172 -9.43 21.22 13.28
C SER A 172 -8.80 20.65 14.56
N ARG A 173 -8.19 19.47 14.48
CA ARG A 173 -7.50 18.79 15.59
C ARG A 173 -5.99 18.74 15.43
N THR A 174 -5.49 18.64 14.21
CA THR A 174 -4.05 18.50 13.91
C THR A 174 -3.36 19.81 13.59
N VAL A 175 -4.12 20.83 13.16
CA VAL A 175 -3.62 22.10 12.61
C VAL A 175 -2.69 21.88 11.39
N THR A 176 -2.83 20.73 10.74
CA THR A 176 -2.08 20.35 9.55
C THR A 176 -2.96 19.62 8.56
N GLU A 177 -2.64 19.77 7.27
CA GLU A 177 -3.42 19.17 6.20
C GLU A 177 -3.07 17.69 6.04
N PRO A 178 -4.03 16.75 6.22
CA PRO A 178 -3.83 15.34 5.91
C PRO A 178 -3.84 15.10 4.39
N ALA A 179 -3.40 13.91 3.99
CA ALA A 179 -3.64 13.38 2.66
C ALA A 179 -4.52 12.12 2.70
N PHE A 180 -5.02 11.72 1.54
CA PHE A 180 -5.90 10.56 1.40
C PHE A 180 -5.41 9.63 0.30
N ARG A 181 -5.65 8.33 0.45
CA ARG A 181 -5.48 7.38 -0.65
C ARG A 181 -6.80 6.71 -0.97
N CYS A 182 -7.05 6.52 -2.27
CA CYS A 182 -8.32 6.04 -2.78
C CYS A 182 -8.10 4.90 -3.77
N SER A 183 -9.06 3.98 -3.83
CA SER A 183 -9.06 2.89 -4.80
C SER A 183 -10.49 2.57 -5.21
N PHE A 184 -10.76 2.38 -6.50
CA PHE A 184 -12.09 2.02 -7.02
C PHE A 184 -13.27 2.89 -6.51
N GLY A 185 -13.03 4.18 -6.24
CA GLY A 185 -14.05 5.10 -5.72
C GLY A 185 -14.28 5.04 -4.20
N GLU A 186 -13.45 4.29 -3.48
CA GLU A 186 -13.41 4.16 -2.02
C GLU A 186 -12.22 4.93 -1.46
N ILE A 187 -12.37 5.52 -0.27
CA ILE A 187 -11.23 5.97 0.55
C ILE A 187 -10.65 4.74 1.26
N THR A 188 -9.40 4.43 0.99
CA THR A 188 -8.72 3.28 1.59
C THR A 188 -7.90 3.69 2.81
N GLU A 189 -7.25 4.86 2.75
CA GLU A 189 -6.30 5.29 3.76
C GLU A 189 -6.34 6.80 4.00
N VAL A 190 -5.97 7.18 5.21
CA VAL A 190 -5.72 8.57 5.61
C VAL A 190 -4.26 8.67 6.03
N VAL A 191 -3.59 9.72 5.56
CA VAL A 191 -2.17 9.94 5.75
C VAL A 191 -1.96 11.21 6.56
N LEU A 192 -1.24 11.10 7.67
CA LEU A 192 -0.71 12.26 8.40
C LEU A 192 0.78 12.39 8.05
N CYS A 193 1.22 13.59 7.68
CA CYS A 193 2.62 13.85 7.39
C CYS A 193 3.34 14.37 8.64
N VAL A 194 4.51 13.81 8.91
CA VAL A 194 5.25 14.01 10.16
C VAL A 194 6.68 14.41 9.81
N SER A 195 7.17 15.50 10.38
CA SER A 195 8.58 15.84 10.25
C SER A 195 9.46 14.77 10.91
N PRO A 196 10.70 14.56 10.45
CA PRO A 196 11.62 13.65 11.12
C PRO A 196 11.83 14.03 12.60
N GLY A 197 12.04 13.02 13.44
CA GLY A 197 12.43 13.22 14.84
C GLY A 197 13.81 13.86 14.97
N THR A 198 14.13 14.29 16.19
CA THR A 198 15.47 14.80 16.53
C THR A 198 16.18 13.78 17.43
N ALA A 199 17.42 14.07 17.83
CA ALA A 199 18.12 13.23 18.82
C ALA A 199 17.37 13.12 20.18
N VAL A 200 16.40 14.00 20.44
CA VAL A 200 15.66 14.07 21.72
C VAL A 200 14.20 13.61 21.56
N THR A 201 13.67 13.58 20.34
CA THR A 201 12.26 13.28 20.07
C THR A 201 12.10 12.08 19.16
N LEU A 202 11.23 11.15 19.55
CA LEU A 202 10.96 9.92 18.81
C LEU A 202 10.40 10.20 17.39
N TYR A 203 9.58 11.24 17.26
CA TYR A 203 9.08 11.77 16.00
C TYR A 203 8.99 13.30 16.08
N GLY A 204 8.99 13.97 14.92
CA GLY A 204 8.83 15.42 14.82
C GLY A 204 7.35 15.84 14.87
N PRO A 205 7.05 17.15 14.81
CA PRO A 205 5.66 17.61 14.75
C PRO A 205 4.95 17.11 13.48
N LEU A 206 3.62 17.12 13.51
CA LEU A 206 2.86 17.02 12.27
C LEU A 206 3.19 18.21 11.37
N GLN A 207 3.13 17.98 10.06
CA GLN A 207 3.22 19.01 9.03
C GLN A 207 2.17 18.78 7.95
N ASN A 208 1.98 19.76 7.07
CA ASN A 208 1.08 19.61 5.93
C ASN A 208 1.61 18.53 4.99
N CYS A 209 0.73 17.63 4.56
CA CYS A 209 1.03 16.78 3.42
C CYS A 209 1.01 17.59 2.12
N SER A 210 1.89 17.25 1.18
CA SER A 210 1.74 17.73 -0.19
C SER A 210 0.45 17.19 -0.81
N ASP A 211 -0.24 18.03 -1.58
CA ASP A 211 -1.42 17.63 -2.36
C ASP A 211 -1.11 16.45 -3.29
N ASP A 212 0.14 16.31 -3.75
CA ASP A 212 0.59 15.21 -4.61
C ASP A 212 0.37 13.84 -3.96
N VAL A 213 0.47 13.74 -2.62
CA VAL A 213 0.18 12.49 -1.91
C VAL A 213 -1.26 12.04 -2.17
N THR A 214 -2.19 13.00 -2.12
CA THR A 214 -3.63 12.75 -2.39
C THR A 214 -3.88 12.54 -3.88
N LEU A 215 -3.34 13.42 -4.73
CA LEU A 215 -3.61 13.44 -6.16
C LEU A 215 -3.06 12.21 -6.92
N LYS A 216 -2.14 11.45 -6.32
CA LYS A 216 -1.70 10.14 -6.86
C LYS A 216 -2.84 9.13 -7.02
N THR A 217 -3.87 9.20 -6.18
CA THR A 217 -4.95 8.17 -6.18
C THR A 217 -6.36 8.74 -6.00
N CYS A 218 -6.47 9.96 -5.51
CA CYS A 218 -7.73 10.65 -5.23
C CYS A 218 -7.85 11.95 -6.06
N SER A 219 -9.03 12.59 -5.98
CA SER A 219 -9.32 13.90 -6.57
C SER A 219 -10.24 14.69 -5.65
N PHE A 220 -9.88 15.93 -5.34
CA PHE A 220 -10.70 16.83 -4.51
C PHE A 220 -12.00 17.29 -5.17
N ASN A 221 -12.23 16.98 -6.45
CA ASN A 221 -13.45 17.33 -7.19
C ASN A 221 -14.42 16.15 -7.28
N ARG A 222 -14.24 15.12 -6.45
CA ARG A 222 -15.08 13.93 -6.41
C ARG A 222 -15.46 13.59 -4.98
N THR A 223 -16.61 12.93 -4.85
CA THR A 223 -17.03 12.30 -3.60
C THR A 223 -16.70 10.82 -3.65
N TYR A 224 -16.32 10.26 -2.51
CA TYR A 224 -15.92 8.87 -2.37
C TYR A 224 -16.87 8.10 -1.47
N PHE A 225 -17.02 6.81 -1.73
CA PHE A 225 -17.52 5.91 -0.72
C PHE A 225 -16.46 5.68 0.35
N TRP A 226 -16.91 5.25 1.51
CA TRP A 226 -16.01 4.75 2.52
C TRP A 226 -16.57 3.46 3.07
N SER A 227 -15.91 2.36 2.73
CA SER A 227 -16.41 1.01 2.91
C SER A 227 -17.00 0.84 4.31
N PRO A 228 -18.29 0.48 4.41
CA PRO A 228 -18.99 0.58 5.67
C PRO A 228 -18.53 -0.47 6.67
N GLN A 229 -18.69 -0.17 7.95
CA GLN A 229 -18.69 -1.20 8.98
C GLN A 229 -19.90 -2.09 8.76
N ARG A 230 -19.71 -3.42 8.71
CA ARG A 230 -20.86 -4.30 8.84
C ARG A 230 -21.19 -4.42 10.33
N PRO A 231 -22.46 -4.28 10.74
CA PRO A 231 -22.85 -4.66 12.09
C PRO A 231 -22.34 -6.09 12.36
N PRO A 232 -21.88 -6.41 13.58
CA PRO A 232 -21.66 -7.78 13.96
C PRO A 232 -23.02 -8.49 14.00
N THR A 233 -23.53 -8.92 12.85
CA THR A 233 -24.69 -9.78 12.79
C THR A 233 -24.27 -11.13 13.33
N HIS A 234 -25.06 -11.68 14.27
CA HIS A 234 -24.98 -13.09 14.63
C HIS A 234 -24.85 -13.90 13.33
N ARG A 235 -23.89 -14.82 13.30
CA ARG A 235 -23.60 -15.71 12.16
C ARG A 235 -24.89 -16.34 11.64
N THR A 236 -25.51 -15.72 10.66
CA THR A 236 -26.45 -16.38 9.76
C THR A 236 -25.91 -16.13 8.36
N ALA A 237 -25.41 -17.21 7.77
CA ALA A 237 -25.09 -17.24 6.36
C ALA A 237 -26.35 -16.79 5.59
N PRO A 238 -26.22 -15.95 4.55
CA PRO A 238 -27.35 -15.66 3.71
C PRO A 238 -27.80 -16.98 3.08
N SER A 239 -29.03 -17.39 3.40
CA SER A 239 -29.71 -18.48 2.70
C SER A 239 -29.79 -18.08 1.23
N LEU A 240 -29.11 -18.84 0.37
CA LEU A 240 -29.37 -18.82 -1.06
C LEU A 240 -30.81 -19.23 -1.26
N VAL A 241 -31.70 -18.26 -1.47
CA VAL A 241 -33.03 -18.53 -2.01
C VAL A 241 -32.82 -18.92 -3.46
N ALA A 242 -32.73 -20.23 -3.69
CA ALA A 242 -32.77 -20.79 -5.03
C ALA A 242 -34.13 -20.45 -5.64
N SER A 243 -34.16 -19.37 -6.41
CA SER A 243 -35.32 -19.02 -7.22
C SER A 243 -35.33 -19.98 -8.40
N SER A 244 -36.15 -21.02 -8.30
CA SER A 244 -36.46 -21.92 -9.40
C SER A 244 -37.19 -21.13 -10.48
N LEU A 245 -36.47 -20.73 -11.51
CA LEU A 245 -37.06 -20.18 -12.72
C LEU A 245 -36.49 -20.92 -13.93
N PHE A 246 -37.44 -21.49 -14.68
CA PHE A 246 -37.34 -22.04 -16.03
C PHE A 246 -36.82 -23.47 -16.17
N GLY A 247 -37.79 -24.40 -16.25
CA GLY A 247 -37.64 -25.60 -17.04
C GLY A 247 -37.52 -25.25 -18.53
N VAL A 248 -36.42 -25.67 -19.15
CA VAL A 248 -36.26 -25.78 -20.60
C VAL A 248 -35.58 -27.13 -20.86
N PRO A 249 -36.09 -27.98 -21.77
CA PRO A 249 -35.57 -29.32 -21.96
C PRO A 249 -34.18 -29.32 -22.60
N LEU A 250 -33.32 -30.16 -22.04
CA LEU A 250 -31.94 -30.41 -22.40
C LEU A 250 -31.83 -31.14 -23.76
N ARG A 251 -32.20 -30.50 -24.88
CA ARG A 251 -32.02 -31.08 -26.23
C ARG A 251 -31.46 -30.14 -27.31
N LEU A 252 -31.14 -28.88 -27.00
CA LEU A 252 -30.61 -27.92 -27.99
C LEU A 252 -29.14 -27.51 -27.81
N THR A 253 -28.36 -28.17 -26.95
CA THR A 253 -26.97 -27.78 -26.69
C THR A 253 -25.95 -28.46 -27.61
N TRP A 254 -26.22 -29.66 -28.14
CA TRP A 254 -25.24 -30.40 -28.95
C TRP A 254 -25.13 -29.90 -30.41
N ALA A 255 -26.25 -29.46 -31.02
CA ALA A 255 -26.21 -28.90 -32.38
C ALA A 255 -25.43 -27.58 -32.42
N PHE A 256 -25.54 -26.74 -31.39
CA PHE A 256 -24.83 -25.47 -31.31
C PHE A 256 -23.32 -25.66 -31.09
N VAL A 257 -22.93 -26.63 -30.25
CA VAL A 257 -21.52 -27.00 -30.04
C VAL A 257 -20.89 -27.61 -31.30
N ALA A 258 -21.62 -28.45 -32.04
CA ALA A 258 -21.14 -29.04 -33.30
C ALA A 258 -20.90 -27.97 -34.39
N VAL A 259 -21.80 -26.98 -34.50
CA VAL A 259 -21.65 -25.86 -35.44
C VAL A 259 -20.42 -25.01 -35.09
N ILE A 260 -20.21 -24.69 -33.81
CA ILE A 260 -19.03 -23.93 -33.35
C ILE A 260 -17.73 -24.70 -33.64
N LEU A 261 -17.71 -26.02 -33.39
CA LEU A 261 -16.55 -26.86 -33.68
C LEU A 261 -16.24 -26.92 -35.19
N LEU A 262 -17.25 -27.01 -36.05
CA LEU A 262 -17.09 -26.96 -37.52
C LEU A 262 -16.52 -25.62 -37.99
N PHE A 263 -16.96 -24.50 -37.41
CA PHE A 263 -16.41 -23.18 -37.72
C PHE A 263 -14.94 -23.04 -37.28
N LEU A 264 -14.57 -23.59 -36.12
CA LEU A 264 -13.19 -23.55 -35.63
C LEU A 264 -12.23 -24.42 -36.47
N VAL A 265 -12.69 -25.58 -36.97
CA VAL A 265 -11.91 -26.44 -37.87
C VAL A 265 -11.71 -25.75 -39.24
N ALA A 266 -12.76 -25.13 -39.78
CA ALA A 266 -12.67 -24.38 -41.03
C ALA A 266 -11.74 -23.14 -40.92
N ALA A 267 -11.76 -22.45 -39.77
CA ALA A 267 -10.90 -21.32 -39.49
C ALA A 267 -9.41 -21.73 -39.39
N ARG A 268 -9.11 -22.88 -38.78
CA ARG A 268 -7.75 -23.45 -38.74
C ARG A 268 -7.22 -23.78 -40.13
N GLY A 269 -8.06 -24.36 -41.01
CA GLY A 269 -7.67 -24.69 -42.38
C GLY A 269 -7.28 -23.46 -43.21
N LYS A 270 -8.03 -22.36 -43.09
CA LYS A 270 -7.72 -21.09 -43.77
C LYS A 270 -6.46 -20.42 -43.22
N LEU A 271 -6.22 -20.47 -41.90
CA LEU A 271 -5.01 -19.90 -41.30
C LEU A 271 -3.73 -20.62 -41.76
N LEU A 272 -3.78 -21.96 -41.86
CA LEU A 272 -2.65 -22.77 -42.33
C LEU A 272 -2.29 -22.48 -43.80
N GLN A 273 -3.28 -22.27 -44.67
CA GLN A 273 -3.03 -21.87 -46.05
C GLN A 273 -2.41 -20.47 -46.16
N ILE A 274 -2.89 -19.52 -45.36
CA ILE A 274 -2.30 -18.16 -45.30
C ILE A 274 -0.85 -18.24 -44.80
N PHE A 275 -0.57 -19.04 -43.78
CA PHE A 275 0.77 -19.20 -43.24
C PHE A 275 1.75 -19.82 -44.26
N HIS A 276 1.32 -20.86 -44.99
CA HIS A 276 2.13 -21.44 -46.06
C HIS A 276 2.36 -20.48 -47.24
N HIS A 277 1.35 -19.68 -47.61
CA HIS A 277 1.49 -18.67 -48.66
C HIS A 277 2.47 -17.55 -48.26
N MET A 278 2.39 -17.06 -47.02
CA MET A 278 3.31 -16.06 -46.49
C MET A 278 4.74 -16.59 -46.38
N ARG A 279 4.93 -17.84 -45.93
CA ARG A 279 6.24 -18.49 -45.87
C ARG A 279 6.89 -18.64 -47.25
N GLY A 280 6.10 -18.98 -48.28
CA GLY A 280 6.58 -19.08 -49.66
C GLY A 280 7.06 -17.73 -50.22
N LYS A 281 6.32 -16.64 -49.95
CA LYS A 281 6.72 -15.28 -50.35
C LYS A 281 7.98 -14.80 -49.60
N LEU A 282 8.10 -15.10 -48.31
CA LEU A 282 9.28 -14.74 -47.51
C LEU A 282 10.57 -15.43 -47.99
N LEU A 283 10.48 -16.69 -48.43
CA LEU A 283 11.64 -17.43 -48.95
C LEU A 283 12.08 -16.96 -50.35
N GLN A 284 11.22 -16.32 -51.14
CA GLN A 284 11.58 -15.70 -52.41
C GLN A 284 12.29 -14.35 -52.22
N ILE A 285 11.97 -13.62 -51.15
CA ILE A 285 12.57 -12.31 -50.84
C ILE A 285 13.93 -12.48 -50.15
N PHE A 286 14.15 -13.57 -49.40
CA PHE A 286 15.38 -13.82 -48.66
C PHE A 286 15.91 -15.26 -48.88
N PRO A 287 16.59 -15.55 -50.01
CA PRO A 287 17.02 -16.91 -50.35
C PRO A 287 18.11 -17.49 -49.43
N ASN A 288 18.74 -16.68 -48.57
CA ASN A 288 19.89 -17.07 -47.74
C ASN A 288 19.61 -17.27 -46.24
N MET A 289 18.35 -17.29 -45.78
CA MET A 289 18.05 -17.69 -44.39
C MET A 289 18.13 -19.22 -44.25
N ARG A 290 19.35 -19.76 -44.09
CA ARG A 290 19.57 -21.11 -43.55
C ARG A 290 19.42 -21.10 -42.05
N THR A 291 18.65 -22.07 -41.56
CA THR A 291 18.38 -22.35 -40.15
C THR A 291 19.67 -22.58 -39.36
N ALA A 292 19.89 -21.78 -38.31
CA ALA A 292 20.89 -22.07 -37.29
C ALA A 292 20.45 -23.33 -36.51
N ARG A 293 21.21 -24.42 -36.65
CA ARG A 293 21.08 -25.63 -35.83
C ARG A 293 22.02 -25.45 -34.64
N ALA A 294 21.48 -25.45 -33.43
CA ALA A 294 22.28 -25.48 -32.22
C ALA A 294 22.82 -26.90 -32.01
N ASP A 295 24.14 -27.04 -31.94
CA ASP A 295 24.81 -28.27 -31.54
C ASP A 295 24.83 -28.40 -30.01
N PRO A 296 24.74 -29.62 -29.44
CA PRO A 296 24.71 -29.81 -28.00
C PRO A 296 26.12 -29.75 -27.39
N VAL A 297 26.23 -29.03 -26.27
CA VAL A 297 27.43 -28.94 -25.43
C VAL A 297 27.69 -30.29 -24.75
N LYS A 298 28.93 -30.78 -24.83
CA LYS A 298 29.45 -31.89 -24.03
C LYS A 298 29.95 -31.36 -22.69
N GLU A 299 29.56 -32.02 -21.61
CA GLU A 299 30.17 -31.88 -20.28
C GLU A 299 31.48 -32.69 -20.23
N ASP A 300 32.54 -32.05 -19.74
CA ASP A 300 33.74 -32.67 -19.15
C ASP A 300 33.85 -32.16 -17.70
#